data_AF-A0A419FFP7-F1
#
_entry.id   AF-A0A419FFP7-F1
#
_cell.length_a   1.000
_cell.length_b   1.000
_cell.length_c   1.000
_cell.angle_alpha   90.00
_cell.angle_beta   90.00
_cell.angle_gamma   90.00
#
_symmetry.space_group_name_H-M   'P 1'
#
loop_
_entity.id
_entity.type
_entity.pdbx_description
1 polymer ?
#
loop_
_entity_poly.entity_id
_entity_poly.type
_entity_poly.pdbx_seq_one_letter_code
_entity_poly.pdbx_strand_id
1 'polypeptide(L)'
;MDNNRELNPKAFAWGLGLAWAADIFIMTWWLILGRGRKNAWVNEEFFRNLYPGYRVTPLGSLAGLLWGLLDGLLAGWIIARIYNTYVRRTEKIHPNGW
;
A
#
# COMPACT_ATOMS: atom_id res chain seq x y z
N MET A 1 4.41 -13.72 26.38
CA MET A 1 4.54 -12.26 26.52
C MET A 1 3.82 -11.66 25.35
N ASP A 2 2.76 -10.89 25.59
CA ASP A 2 2.13 -10.10 24.54
C ASP A 2 3.08 -8.94 24.24
N ASN A 3 3.87 -9.06 23.18
CA ASN A 3 4.81 -8.02 22.79
C ASN A 3 4.01 -6.88 22.16
N ASN A 4 3.69 -5.85 22.95
CA ASN A 4 3.04 -4.60 22.50
C ASN A 4 3.85 -3.82 21.43
N ARG A 5 4.98 -4.37 20.98
CA ARG A 5 5.85 -3.82 19.93
C ARG A 5 5.69 -4.53 18.59
N GLU A 6 5.16 -5.75 18.54
CA GLU A 6 4.98 -6.47 17.26
C GLU A 6 3.77 -5.94 16.49
N LEU A 7 3.90 -5.84 15.17
CA LEU A 7 2.76 -5.53 14.31
C LEU A 7 1.92 -6.77 14.08
N ASN A 8 0.59 -6.65 14.21
CA ASN A 8 -0.32 -7.70 13.74
C ASN A 8 -0.31 -7.71 12.19
N PRO A 9 0.20 -8.76 11.53
CA PRO A 9 0.37 -8.73 10.08
C PRO A 9 -0.93 -8.61 9.30
N LYS A 10 -2.03 -9.18 9.82
CA LYS A 10 -3.34 -9.10 9.15
C LYS A 10 -3.91 -7.69 9.26
N ALA A 11 -3.91 -7.12 10.46
CA ALA A 11 -4.42 -5.77 10.68
C ALA A 11 -3.63 -4.73 9.88
N PHE A 12 -2.29 -4.84 9.89
CA PHE A 12 -1.41 -3.94 9.15
C PHE A 12 -1.60 -4.09 7.64
N ALA A 13 -1.69 -5.33 7.12
CA ALA A 13 -1.96 -5.57 5.70
C ALA A 13 -3.27 -4.92 5.26
N TRP A 14 -4.37 -5.11 6.00
CA TRP A 14 -5.65 -4.50 5.67
C TRP A 14 -5.60 -2.97 5.71
N GLY A 15 -4.98 -2.39 6.74
CA GLY A 15 -4.82 -0.94 6.84
C GLY A 15 -4.05 -0.36 5.66
N LEU A 16 -2.90 -0.96 5.32
CA LEU A 16 -2.07 -0.51 4.20
C LEU A 16 -2.76 -0.74 2.86
N GLY A 17 -3.38 -1.90 2.66
CA GLY A 17 -4.11 -2.25 1.45
C GLY A 17 -5.26 -1.29 1.16
N LEU A 18 -6.09 -0.98 2.17
CA LEU A 18 -7.19 -0.04 2.01
C LEU A 18 -6.70 1.39 1.76
N ALA A 19 -5.65 1.83 2.47
CA ALA A 19 -5.07 3.15 2.25
C ALA A 19 -4.50 3.28 0.84
N TRP A 20 -3.78 2.27 0.35
CA TRP A 20 -3.20 2.26 -0.99
C TRP A 20 -4.26 2.21 -2.09
N ALA A 21 -5.27 1.35 -1.93
CA ALA A 21 -6.41 1.30 -2.85
C ALA A 21 -7.13 2.65 -2.93
N ALA A 22 -7.40 3.27 -1.78
CA ALA A 22 -8.06 4.58 -1.72
C ALA A 22 -7.21 5.67 -2.39
N ASP A 23 -5.89 5.67 -2.18
CA ASP A 23 -4.97 6.62 -2.82
C ASP A 23 -5.04 6.52 -4.35
N ILE A 24 -4.89 5.31 -4.91
CA ILE A 24 -4.96 5.08 -6.36
C ILE A 24 -6.32 5.51 -6.93
N PHE A 25 -7.42 5.17 -6.24
CA PHE A 25 -8.76 5.55 -6.67
C PHE A 25 -8.94 7.07 -6.68
N ILE A 26 -8.64 7.75 -5.56
CA ILE A 26 -8.78 9.19 -5.42
C ILE A 26 -7.88 9.93 -6.42
N MET A 27 -6.63 9.48 -6.58
CA MET A 27 -5.69 10.05 -7.55
C MET A 27 -6.20 9.92 -8.99
N THR A 28 -6.80 8.77 -9.33
CA THR A 28 -7.39 8.57 -10.66
C THR A 28 -8.54 9.55 -10.91
N TRP A 29 -9.41 9.77 -9.92
CA TRP A 29 -10.47 10.78 -10.01
C TRP A 29 -9.92 12.22 -10.10
N TRP A 30 -8.87 12.53 -9.35
CA TRP A 30 -8.18 13.82 -9.46
C TRP A 30 -7.67 14.10 -10.88
N LEU A 31 -7.16 13.07 -11.56
CA LEU A 31 -6.74 13.14 -12.97
C LEU A 31 -7.91 13.27 -13.94
N ILE A 32 -8.99 12.49 -13.75
CA ILE A 32 -10.21 12.55 -14.56
C ILE A 32 -10.79 13.97 -14.56
N LEU A 33 -10.80 14.63 -13.40
CA LEU A 33 -11.30 16.01 -13.24
C LEU A 33 -10.35 17.08 -13.82
N GLY A 34 -9.28 16.68 -14.51
CA GLY A 34 -8.34 17.58 -15.18
C GLY A 34 -7.40 18.33 -14.22
N ARG A 35 -7.43 18.03 -12.93
CA ARG A 35 -6.64 18.74 -11.91
C ARG A 35 -5.18 18.27 -11.80
N GLY A 36 -4.81 17.17 -12.47
CA GLY A 36 -3.43 16.63 -12.46
C GLY A 36 -2.73 16.58 -13.82
N ARG A 37 -3.37 17.00 -14.93
CA ARG A 37 -2.83 16.85 -16.30
C ARG A 37 -1.57 17.67 -16.62
N LYS A 38 -1.20 18.64 -15.79
CA LYS A 38 -0.01 19.50 -16.03
C LYS A 38 1.28 18.96 -15.44
N ASN A 39 1.21 17.89 -14.64
CA ASN A 39 2.34 17.44 -13.84
C ASN A 39 2.80 16.07 -14.37
N ALA A 40 3.99 16.02 -14.98
CA ALA A 40 4.57 14.83 -15.62
C ALA A 40 4.83 13.62 -14.69
N TRP A 41 4.57 13.75 -13.39
CA TRP A 41 4.88 12.74 -12.37
C TRP A 41 3.89 11.58 -12.31
N VAL A 42 2.64 11.77 -12.77
CA VAL A 42 1.63 10.71 -12.80
C VAL A 42 1.33 10.38 -14.26
N ASN A 43 2.18 9.55 -14.86
CA ASN A 43 1.92 9.02 -16.19
C ASN A 43 1.00 7.79 -16.08
N GLU A 44 -0.12 7.82 -16.81
CA GLU A 44 -1.01 6.65 -16.94
C GLU A 44 -0.24 5.38 -17.32
N GLU A 45 0.84 5.53 -18.08
CA GLU A 45 1.69 4.45 -18.53
C GLU A 45 2.36 3.65 -17.40
N PHE A 46 2.79 4.29 -16.31
CA PHE A 46 3.38 3.57 -15.18
C PHE A 46 2.36 2.64 -14.51
N PHE A 47 1.17 3.17 -14.20
CA PHE A 47 0.11 2.37 -13.60
C PHE A 47 -0.46 1.34 -14.56
N ARG A 48 -0.53 1.61 -15.87
CA ARG A 48 -0.97 0.63 -16.86
C ARG A 48 -0.02 -0.57 -16.95
N ASN A 49 1.29 -0.35 -16.75
CA ASN A 49 2.29 -1.42 -16.78
C ASN A 49 2.26 -2.27 -15.51
N LEU A 50 1.93 -1.68 -14.36
CA LEU A 50 1.85 -2.39 -13.08
C LEU A 50 0.48 -3.02 -12.82
N TYR A 51 -0.59 -2.34 -13.22
CA TYR A 51 -1.98 -2.70 -12.94
C TYR A 51 -2.73 -2.96 -14.27
N PRO A 52 -2.72 -4.22 -14.76
CA PRO A 52 -3.43 -4.60 -15.97
C PRO A 52 -4.89 -4.16 -15.96
N GLY A 53 -5.31 -3.49 -17.04
CA GLY A 53 -6.67 -2.93 -17.18
C GLY A 53 -6.83 -1.52 -16.59
N TYR A 54 -5.80 -0.95 -15.96
CA TYR A 54 -5.82 0.43 -15.51
C TYR A 54 -5.82 1.42 -16.69
N ARG A 55 -6.69 2.42 -16.59
CA ARG A 55 -6.77 3.60 -17.45
C ARG A 55 -7.26 4.76 -16.60
N VAL A 56 -6.99 6.01 -17.02
CA VAL A 56 -7.54 7.20 -16.36
C VAL A 56 -9.01 7.40 -16.76
N THR A 57 -9.87 6.49 -16.29
CA THR A 57 -11.31 6.47 -16.52
C THR A 57 -12.04 5.99 -15.25
N PRO A 58 -13.34 6.25 -15.08
CA PRO A 58 -14.08 5.74 -13.93
C PRO A 58 -13.99 4.21 -13.78
N LEU A 59 -14.08 3.46 -14.88
CA LEU A 59 -13.91 2.01 -14.84
C LEU A 59 -12.47 1.60 -14.52
N GLY A 60 -11.48 2.31 -15.08
CA GLY A 60 -10.07 2.08 -14.77
C GLY A 60 -9.71 2.38 -13.31
N SER A 61 -10.41 3.31 -12.66
CA SER A 61 -10.25 3.58 -11.22
C SER A 61 -10.67 2.39 -10.35
N LEU A 62 -11.67 1.61 -10.77
CA LEU A 62 -12.06 0.38 -10.07
C LEU A 62 -11.02 -0.72 -10.26
N ALA A 63 -10.43 -0.85 -11.45
CA ALA A 63 -9.30 -1.74 -11.66
C ALA A 63 -8.09 -1.33 -10.80
N GLY A 64 -7.78 -0.03 -10.74
CA GLY A 64 -6.73 0.52 -9.87
C GLY A 64 -7.00 0.28 -8.38
N LEU A 65 -8.25 0.42 -7.93
CA LEU A 65 -8.66 0.11 -6.55
C LEU A 65 -8.39 -1.36 -6.20
N LEU A 66 -8.78 -2.29 -7.08
CA LEU A 66 -8.57 -3.73 -6.87
C LEU A 66 -7.08 -4.09 -6.84
N TRP A 67 -6.32 -3.61 -7.83
CA TRP A 67 -4.88 -3.86 -7.88
C TRP A 67 -4.14 -3.21 -6.71
N GLY A 68 -4.48 -1.96 -6.36
CA GLY A 68 -3.91 -1.26 -5.22
C GLY A 68 -4.22 -1.96 -3.90
N LEU A 69 -5.41 -2.54 -3.74
CA LEU A 69 -5.74 -3.35 -2.58
C LEU A 69 -4.87 -4.62 -2.51
N LEU A 70 -4.76 -5.36 -3.61
CA LEU A 70 -3.95 -6.59 -3.65
C LEU A 70 -2.46 -6.30 -3.38
N ASP A 71 -1.93 -5.27 -4.02
CA ASP A 71 -0.55 -4.82 -3.87
C ASP A 71 -0.26 -4.34 -2.43
N GLY A 72 -1.13 -3.48 -1.88
CA GLY A 72 -0.98 -2.98 -0.52
C GLY A 72 -1.19 -4.06 0.56
N LEU A 73 -2.08 -5.04 0.34
CA LEU A 73 -2.21 -6.21 1.22
C LEU A 73 -0.92 -7.04 1.25
N LEU A 74 -0.36 -7.33 0.08
CA LEU A 74 0.88 -8.10 -0.05
C LEU A 74 2.06 -7.34 0.57
N ALA A 75 2.24 -6.07 0.20
CA ALA A 75 3.29 -5.21 0.74
C ALA A 75 3.17 -5.08 2.26
N GLY A 76 1.95 -4.85 2.78
CA GLY A 76 1.72 -4.69 4.21
C GLY A 76 2.04 -5.97 4.99
N TRP A 77 1.62 -7.12 4.47
CA TRP A 77 1.96 -8.39 5.09
C TRP A 77 3.48 -8.64 5.12
N ILE A 78 4.19 -8.36 4.02
CA ILE A 78 5.66 -8.49 3.93
C ILE A 78 6.33 -7.54 4.93
N ILE A 79 5.94 -6.27 4.95
CA ILE A 79 6.51 -5.25 5.84
C ILE A 79 6.33 -5.66 7.31
N ALA A 80 5.13 -6.08 7.71
CA ALA A 80 4.87 -6.52 9.08
C ALA A 80 5.75 -7.73 9.47
N ARG A 81 5.96 -8.68 8.55
CA ARG A 81 6.81 -9.85 8.79
C ARG A 81 8.29 -9.47 8.93
N ILE A 82 8.79 -8.58 8.09
CA ILE A 82 10.16 -8.06 8.18
C ILE A 82 10.33 -7.31 9.49
N TYR A 83 9.45 -6.37 9.80
CA TYR A 83 9.47 -5.60 11.04
C TYR A 83 9.50 -6.50 12.29
N ASN A 84 8.59 -7.47 12.37
CA ASN A 84 8.53 -8.41 13.49
C ASN A 84 9.79 -9.28 13.58
N THR A 85 10.48 -9.54 12.47
CA THR A 85 11.75 -10.29 12.49
C THR A 85 12.84 -9.49 13.21
N TYR A 86 12.92 -8.18 12.95
CA TYR A 86 13.87 -7.31 13.63
C TYR A 86 13.50 -7.09 15.11
N VAL A 87 12.22 -6.87 15.43
CA VAL A 87 11.75 -6.76 16.82
C VAL A 87 12.19 -7.96 17.66
N ARG A 88 11.90 -9.19 17.18
CA ARG A 88 12.30 -10.43 17.88
C ARG A 88 13.81 -10.59 18.00
N ARG A 89 14.61 -10.09 17.05
CA ARG A 89 16.08 -10.12 17.13
C ARG A 89 16.59 -9.14 18.18
N THR A 90 16.06 -7.92 18.20
CA THR A 90 16.48 -6.89 19.16
C THR A 90 16.13 -7.29 20.59
N GLU A 91 14.96 -7.87 20.84
CA GLU A 91 14.57 -8.34 22.18
C GLU A 91 15.48 -9.45 22.72
N LYS A 92 16.04 -10.30 21.85
CA LYS A 92 17.03 -11.31 22.26
C LYS A 92 18.35 -10.69 22.72
N ILE A 93 18.73 -9.54 22.16
CA ILE A 93 20.00 -8.86 22.45
C ILE A 93 19.84 -7.90 23.64
N HIS A 94 18.74 -7.14 23.66
CA HIS A 94 18.42 -6.12 24.66
C HIS A 94 17.01 -6.34 25.22
N PRO A 95 16.85 -7.25 26.20
CA PRO A 95 15.53 -7.62 26.72
C PRO A 95 14.76 -6.49 27.41
N ASN A 96 15.44 -5.40 27.81
CA ASN A 96 14.83 -4.27 28.53
C ASN A 96 14.62 -3.01 27.67
N GLY A 97 14.85 -3.09 26.35
CA GLY A 97 14.91 -1.93 25.47
C GLY A 97 16.28 -1.26 25.46
N TRP A 98 16.42 -0.22 24.63
CA TRP A 98 17.56 0.71 24.66
C TRP A 98 17.39 1.70 25.81
#